data_AF-A0A1A0J7X7-F1
#
_entry.id   AF-A0A1A0J7X7-F1
#
_cell.length_a   1.000
_cell.length_b   1.000
_cell.length_c   1.000
_cell.angle_alpha   90.00
_cell.angle_beta   90.00
_cell.angle_gamma   90.00
#
_symmetry.space_group_name_H-M   'P 1'
#
loop_
_entity.id
_entity.type
_entity.pdbx_description
1 polymer ?
#
loop_
_entity_poly.entity_id
_entity_poly.type
_entity_poly.pdbx_seq_one_letter_code
_entity_poly.pdbx_strand_id
1 'polypeptide(L)'
;MPHTAFRSRAVASPLAVRFGPDDPDAVRATALRAVQDSVKRYIDWQHHPAPDSPAAGPGEWRLTAINGIEDDLRRAYLDAVRSGVPISEIDTAHDLGLAGVGWDQQPAHPLLGRLEHLAHALTLAEARAGTDRARIRELENELDHAHTRIETLSEDLAHARNTIAKQTEELVDAEWLTGDRHHNTEPGPQPARALARMNTELALANDIDALERAATRDTSGGISKAIDTALPGQPDYWPETTDPDTGRPSGTTDHGPEVAP
;
A
#
# COMPACT_ATOMS: atom_id res chain seq x y z
N MET A 1 35.11 0.81 33.51
CA MET A 1 34.65 1.99 32.75
C MET A 1 33.14 1.88 32.58
N PRO A 2 32.29 2.60 33.33
CA PRO A 2 30.86 2.53 33.09
C PRO A 2 30.52 3.42 31.89
N HIS A 3 29.86 2.83 30.88
CA HIS A 3 29.38 3.53 29.70
C HIS A 3 28.12 4.34 30.06
N THR A 4 28.29 5.57 30.58
CA THR A 4 27.21 6.56 30.65
C THR A 4 27.12 7.29 29.32
N ALA A 5 26.52 6.64 28.34
CA ALA A 5 26.10 7.33 27.13
C ALA A 5 24.65 6.93 26.89
N PHE A 6 23.73 7.73 27.44
CA PHE A 6 22.43 7.94 26.82
C PHE A 6 22.72 8.55 25.44
N ARG A 7 23.21 7.75 24.50
CA ARG A 7 23.30 8.16 23.11
C ARG A 7 21.86 8.33 22.68
N SER A 8 21.41 9.59 22.62
CA SER A 8 20.28 9.97 21.79
C SER A 8 20.52 9.32 20.44
N ARG A 9 19.85 8.20 20.17
CA ARG A 9 19.92 7.53 18.88
C ARG A 9 19.29 8.54 17.94
N ALA A 10 20.11 9.28 17.20
CA ALA A 10 19.63 10.23 16.22
C ALA A 10 18.73 9.44 15.27
N VAL A 11 17.42 9.61 15.44
CA VAL A 11 16.43 8.99 14.56
C VAL A 11 16.65 9.68 13.22
N ALA A 12 17.11 8.90 12.24
CA ALA A 12 17.38 9.41 10.91
C ALA A 12 16.15 10.18 10.40
N SER A 13 16.35 11.42 9.96
CA SER A 13 15.28 12.22 9.38
C SER A 13 14.61 11.45 8.24
N PRO A 14 13.27 11.48 8.11
CA PRO A 14 12.59 10.94 6.93
C PRO A 14 13.10 11.53 5.61
N LEU A 15 13.58 12.78 5.63
CA LEU A 15 14.25 13.40 4.49
C LEU A 15 15.62 12.77 4.24
N ALA A 16 16.40 12.51 5.29
CA ALA A 16 17.69 11.84 5.16
C ALA A 16 17.58 10.43 4.56
N VAL A 17 16.51 9.70 4.92
CA VAL A 17 16.22 8.37 4.35
C VAL A 17 15.93 8.45 2.85
N ARG A 18 15.28 9.52 2.40
CA ARG A 18 14.77 9.63 1.02
C ARG A 18 15.72 10.36 0.07
N PHE A 19 16.33 11.44 0.53
CA PHE A 19 17.17 12.33 -0.28
C PHE A 19 18.66 12.21 0.06
N GLY A 20 18.99 11.47 1.12
CA GLY A 20 20.35 11.23 1.58
C GLY A 20 20.69 12.05 2.83
N PRO A 21 21.69 11.59 3.62
CA PRO A 21 22.06 12.22 4.89
C PRO A 21 22.68 13.62 4.72
N ASP A 22 23.22 13.92 3.53
CA ASP A 22 23.88 15.18 3.22
C ASP A 22 22.93 16.21 2.56
N ASP A 23 21.65 15.86 2.37
CA ASP A 23 20.65 16.78 1.85
C ASP A 23 20.48 17.98 2.82
N PRO A 24 20.53 19.23 2.34
CA PRO A 24 20.54 20.41 3.21
C PRO A 24 19.27 20.52 4.07
N ASP A 25 18.12 20.11 3.54
CA ASP A 25 16.86 20.13 4.28
C ASP A 25 16.83 19.01 5.33
N ALA A 26 17.38 17.84 5.01
CA ALA A 26 17.54 16.74 5.95
C ALA A 26 18.50 17.09 7.10
N VAL A 27 19.64 17.70 6.80
CA VAL A 27 20.62 18.17 7.79
C VAL A 27 19.99 19.24 8.69
N ARG A 28 19.32 20.24 8.10
CA ARG A 28 18.66 21.31 8.84
C ARG A 28 17.52 20.81 9.72
N ALA A 29 16.67 19.91 9.21
CA ALA A 29 15.59 19.30 9.99
C ALA A 29 16.15 18.45 11.15
N THR A 30 17.21 17.68 10.92
CA THR A 30 17.87 16.88 11.95
C THR A 30 18.47 17.76 13.04
N ALA A 31 19.13 18.86 12.67
CA ALA A 31 19.73 19.81 13.59
C ALA A 31 18.68 20.52 14.46
N LEU A 32 17.62 21.06 13.85
CA LEU A 32 16.55 21.74 14.58
C LEU A 32 15.79 20.79 15.51
N ARG A 33 15.50 19.56 15.04
CA ARG A 33 14.91 18.51 15.88
C ARG A 33 15.80 18.20 17.08
N ALA A 34 17.10 18.03 16.87
CA ALA A 34 18.04 17.72 17.95
C ALA A 34 18.05 18.81 19.03
N VAL A 35 18.02 20.09 18.62
CA VAL A 35 17.92 21.22 19.57
C VAL A 35 16.58 21.16 20.32
N GLN A 36 15.46 21.13 19.62
CA GLN A 36 14.13 21.15 20.24
C GLN A 36 13.91 19.98 21.20
N ASP A 37 14.21 18.75 20.77
CA ASP A 37 14.00 17.55 21.57
C ASP A 37 14.99 17.44 22.74
N SER A 38 16.21 17.99 22.61
CA SER A 38 17.17 18.04 23.73
C SER A 38 16.75 19.05 24.80
N VAL A 39 16.25 20.23 24.41
CA VAL A 39 15.70 21.22 25.35
C VAL A 39 14.45 20.69 26.04
N LYS A 40 13.54 20.07 25.29
CA LYS A 40 12.36 19.40 25.87
C LYS A 40 12.79 18.37 26.91
N ARG A 41 13.75 17.50 26.59
CA ARG A 41 14.26 16.48 27.52
C ARG A 41 14.89 17.10 28.77
N TYR A 42 15.57 18.23 28.62
CA TYR A 42 16.13 18.99 29.74
C TYR A 42 15.04 19.52 30.67
N ILE A 43 14.01 20.16 30.12
CA ILE A 43 12.87 20.68 30.89
C ILE A 43 12.04 19.55 31.52
N ASP A 44 11.79 18.47 30.79
CA ASP A 44 11.11 17.28 31.29
C ASP A 44 11.87 16.70 32.50
N TRP A 45 13.20 16.64 32.44
CA TRP A 45 14.04 16.19 33.56
C TRP A 45 13.99 17.14 34.76
N GLN A 46 13.95 18.47 34.53
CA GLN A 46 13.82 19.44 35.61
C GLN A 46 12.48 19.36 36.34
N HIS A 47 11.39 19.13 35.61
CA HIS A 47 10.05 19.04 36.18
C HIS A 47 9.72 17.65 36.75
N HIS A 48 10.28 16.60 36.15
CA HIS A 48 10.02 15.20 36.53
C HIS A 48 11.34 14.43 36.65
N PRO A 49 12.18 14.75 37.66
CA PRO A 49 13.42 14.02 37.86
C PRO A 49 13.12 12.56 38.12
N ALA A 50 13.87 11.67 37.46
CA ALA A 50 13.66 10.23 37.60
C ALA A 50 13.76 9.78 39.08
N PRO A 51 13.07 8.70 39.47
CA PRO A 51 13.20 8.13 40.80
C PRO A 51 14.63 7.62 41.02
N ASP A 52 15.09 7.64 42.28
CA ASP A 52 16.42 7.17 42.66
C ASP A 52 16.67 5.73 42.18
N SER A 53 17.66 5.56 41.31
CA SER A 53 18.11 4.23 40.90
C SER A 53 18.92 3.62 42.04
N PRO A 54 18.60 2.39 42.51
CA PRO A 54 19.29 1.77 43.64
C PRO A 54 20.73 1.33 43.33
N ALA A 55 21.17 1.43 42.06
CA ALA A 55 22.46 0.89 41.60
C ALA A 55 23.63 1.89 41.68
N ALA A 56 23.36 3.18 41.83
CA ALA A 56 24.37 4.20 42.13
C ALA A 56 23.93 4.98 43.36
N GLY A 57 24.87 5.47 44.17
CA GLY A 57 24.56 6.19 45.40
C GLY A 57 23.51 7.29 45.18
N PRO A 58 22.60 7.55 46.14
CA PRO A 58 21.58 8.58 46.01
C PRO A 58 22.24 9.92 45.62
N GLY A 59 21.97 10.40 44.40
CA GLY A 59 22.51 11.67 43.88
C GLY A 59 23.60 11.56 42.79
N GLU A 60 24.49 10.56 42.80
CA GLU A 60 25.55 10.44 41.79
C GLU A 60 24.99 10.13 40.39
N TRP A 61 23.98 9.28 40.34
CA TRP A 61 23.29 8.96 39.09
C TRP A 61 22.49 10.16 38.54
N ARG A 62 21.97 11.04 39.42
CA ARG A 62 21.26 12.27 39.01
C ARG A 62 22.21 13.28 38.39
N LEU A 63 23.36 13.51 39.04
CA LEU A 63 24.38 14.44 38.55
C LEU A 63 24.97 13.99 37.22
N THR A 64 25.22 12.69 37.04
CA THR A 64 25.69 12.16 35.76
C THR A 64 24.63 12.23 34.67
N ALA A 65 23.35 12.01 35.00
CA ALA A 65 22.25 12.14 34.05
C ALA A 65 22.04 13.58 33.57
N ILE A 66 22.01 14.57 34.48
CA ILE A 66 21.82 15.97 34.09
C ILE A 66 23.00 16.49 33.25
N ASN A 67 24.24 16.16 33.63
CA ASN A 67 25.43 16.54 32.87
C ASN A 67 25.37 15.96 31.44
N GLY A 68 24.87 14.73 31.29
CA GLY A 68 24.65 14.12 29.98
C GLY A 68 23.63 14.85 29.13
N ILE A 69 22.51 15.28 29.72
CA ILE A 69 21.46 16.04 29.01
C ILE A 69 21.96 17.44 28.62
N GLU A 70 22.69 18.12 29.51
CA GLU A 70 23.29 19.42 29.22
C GLU A 70 24.38 19.34 28.13
N ASP A 71 25.19 18.28 28.15
CA ASP A 71 26.17 18.00 27.11
C ASP A 71 25.51 17.74 25.75
N ASP A 72 24.41 16.98 25.73
CA ASP A 72 23.65 16.71 24.51
C ASP A 72 23.01 17.98 23.95
N LEU A 73 22.45 18.84 24.80
CA LEU A 73 21.92 20.15 24.41
C LEU A 73 23.03 21.05 23.82
N ARG A 74 24.18 21.12 24.49
CA ARG A 74 25.32 21.91 24.02
C ARG A 74 25.83 21.41 22.67
N ARG A 75 25.91 20.09 22.48
CA ARG A 75 26.28 19.49 21.19
C ARG A 75 25.25 19.80 20.11
N ALA A 76 23.97 19.63 20.39
CA ALA A 76 22.90 19.91 19.42
C ALA A 76 22.94 21.37 18.92
N TYR A 77 23.15 22.33 19.82
CA TYR A 77 23.29 23.73 19.46
C TYR A 77 24.53 23.98 18.58
N LEU A 78 25.70 23.45 18.99
CA LEU A 78 26.94 23.57 18.22
C LEU A 78 26.83 22.93 16.83
N ASP A 79 26.20 21.76 16.73
CA ASP A 79 26.00 21.05 15.47
C ASP A 79 25.02 21.79 14.56
N ALA A 80 23.96 22.41 15.10
CA ALA A 80 23.06 23.26 14.33
C ALA A 80 23.77 24.51 13.76
N VAL A 81 24.57 25.19 14.58
CA VAL A 81 25.39 26.33 14.14
C VAL A 81 26.40 25.91 13.07
N ARG A 82 27.10 24.78 13.28
CA ARG A 82 28.07 24.25 12.30
C ARG A 82 27.42 23.84 10.97
N SER A 83 26.17 23.41 11.03
CA SER A 83 25.38 23.06 9.85
C SER A 83 24.81 24.28 9.11
N GLY A 84 25.12 25.50 9.57
CA GLY A 84 24.69 26.74 8.92
C GLY A 84 23.22 27.09 9.16
N VAL A 85 22.57 26.50 10.16
CA VAL A 85 21.18 26.81 10.50
C VAL A 85 21.09 28.25 11.04
N PRO A 86 20.14 29.08 10.57
CA PRO A 86 19.96 30.44 11.08
C PRO A 86 19.69 30.45 12.58
N ILE A 87 20.36 31.35 13.32
CA ILE A 87 20.20 31.48 14.78
C ILE A 87 18.74 31.68 15.17
N SER A 88 17.96 32.46 14.40
CA SER A 88 16.53 32.68 14.66
C SER A 88 15.69 31.39 14.66
N GLU A 89 16.07 30.40 13.86
CA GLU A 89 15.38 29.10 13.83
C GLU A 89 15.84 28.20 14.97
N ILE A 90 17.12 28.28 15.33
CA ILE A 90 17.64 27.59 16.52
C ILE A 90 16.95 28.13 17.78
N ASP A 91 16.76 29.45 17.88
CA ASP A 91 16.05 30.10 18.98
C ASP A 91 14.58 29.66 19.01
N THR A 92 13.91 29.59 17.85
CA THR A 92 12.53 29.06 17.77
C THR A 92 12.45 27.60 18.24
N ALA A 93 13.41 26.75 17.83
CA ALA A 93 13.50 25.37 18.29
C ALA A 93 13.75 25.28 19.79
N HIS A 94 14.58 26.17 20.32
CA HIS A 94 14.86 26.29 21.74
C HIS A 94 13.60 26.68 22.52
N ASP A 95 12.89 27.72 22.09
CA ASP A 95 11.68 28.23 22.74
C ASP A 95 10.55 27.18 22.76
N LEU A 96 10.35 26.45 21.66
CA LEU A 96 9.38 25.35 21.61
C LEU A 96 9.77 24.21 22.55
N GLY A 97 11.05 23.85 22.58
CA GLY A 97 11.57 22.85 23.52
C GLY A 97 11.40 23.29 24.97
N LEU A 98 11.62 24.58 25.28
CA LEU A 98 11.39 25.16 26.61
C LEU A 98 9.93 25.09 27.03
N ALA A 99 9.01 25.24 26.08
CA ALA A 99 7.58 25.04 26.30
C ALA A 99 7.18 23.55 26.44
N GLY A 100 8.13 22.62 26.40
CA GLY A 100 7.90 21.18 26.46
C GLY A 100 7.38 20.57 25.15
N VAL A 101 7.44 21.32 24.04
CA VAL A 101 6.89 20.89 22.75
C VAL A 101 7.98 20.19 21.94
N GLY A 102 7.71 18.94 21.55
CA GLY A 102 8.62 18.11 20.76
C GLY A 102 8.49 18.37 19.26
N TRP A 103 9.50 17.98 18.50
CA TRP A 103 9.49 18.15 17.05
C TRP A 103 8.32 17.40 16.37
N ASP A 104 7.93 16.26 16.92
CA ASP A 104 6.79 15.45 16.46
C ASP A 104 5.44 16.15 16.63
N GLN A 105 5.34 17.09 17.57
CA GLN A 105 4.12 17.82 17.91
C GLN A 105 4.04 19.13 17.14
N GLN A 106 5.11 19.92 17.18
CA GLN A 106 5.22 21.19 16.47
C GLN A 106 6.68 21.41 16.04
N PRO A 107 7.01 21.14 14.77
CA PRO A 107 8.34 21.39 14.23
C PRO A 107 8.69 22.89 14.28
N ALA A 108 9.89 23.24 14.73
CA ALA A 108 10.38 24.62 14.75
C ALA A 108 10.35 25.29 13.36
N HIS A 109 10.53 24.49 12.30
CA HIS A 109 10.34 24.94 10.94
C HIS A 109 9.14 24.23 10.30
N PRO A 110 7.98 24.91 10.12
CA PRO A 110 6.73 24.28 9.69
C PRO A 110 6.84 23.55 8.34
N LEU A 111 7.54 24.15 7.35
CA LEU A 111 7.70 23.52 6.04
C LEU A 111 8.58 22.26 6.10
N LEU A 112 9.74 22.31 6.77
CA LEU A 112 10.59 21.14 6.96
C LEU A 112 9.87 20.02 7.72
N GLY A 113 9.13 20.37 8.76
CA GLY A 113 8.28 19.42 9.48
C GLY A 113 7.23 18.77 8.59
N ARG A 114 6.56 19.55 7.74
CA ARG A 114 5.62 19.03 6.75
C ARG A 114 6.30 18.13 5.72
N LEU A 115 7.49 18.50 5.25
CA LEU A 115 8.27 17.70 4.31
C LEU A 115 8.70 16.36 4.93
N GLU A 116 9.13 16.35 6.19
CA GLU A 116 9.44 15.12 6.91
C GLU A 116 8.21 14.22 7.10
N HIS A 117 7.06 14.81 7.46
CA HIS A 117 5.82 14.07 7.58
C HIS A 117 5.42 13.43 6.24
N LEU A 118 5.46 14.20 5.15
CA LEU A 118 5.15 13.71 3.80
C LEU A 118 6.14 12.65 3.32
N ALA A 119 7.45 12.84 3.56
CA ALA A 119 8.47 11.85 3.21
C ALA A 119 8.27 10.54 3.96
N HIS A 120 7.91 10.62 5.25
CA HIS A 120 7.59 9.43 6.05
C HIS A 120 6.33 8.73 5.53
N ALA A 121 5.25 9.47 5.30
CA ALA A 121 4.00 8.94 4.79
C ALA A 121 4.18 8.26 3.42
N LEU A 122 4.96 8.87 2.53
CA LEU A 122 5.28 8.33 1.22
C LEU A 122 6.09 7.03 1.32
N THR A 123 7.08 6.99 2.20
CA THR A 123 7.87 5.76 2.45
C THR A 123 6.98 4.61 2.94
N LEU A 124 6.03 4.89 3.83
CA LEU A 124 5.06 3.89 4.29
C LEU A 124 4.13 3.44 3.17
N ALA A 125 3.66 4.36 2.32
CA ALA A 125 2.81 4.03 1.18
C ALA A 125 3.56 3.17 0.14
N GLU A 126 4.82 3.49 -0.15
CA GLU A 126 5.67 2.71 -1.04
C GLU A 126 5.93 1.30 -0.51
N ALA A 127 6.17 1.16 0.81
CA ALA A 127 6.32 -0.14 1.44
C ALA A 127 5.04 -1.00 1.33
N ARG A 128 3.86 -0.40 1.58
CA ARG A 128 2.56 -1.07 1.40
C ARG A 128 2.32 -1.47 -0.05
N ALA A 129 2.58 -0.58 -1.00
CA ALA A 129 2.48 -0.90 -2.43
C ALA A 129 3.45 -2.04 -2.82
N GLY A 130 4.63 -2.11 -2.20
CA GLY A 130 5.56 -3.22 -2.38
C GLY A 130 5.00 -4.55 -1.88
N THR A 131 4.40 -4.58 -0.69
CA THR A 131 3.76 -5.78 -0.14
C THR A 131 2.56 -6.22 -0.98
N ASP A 132 1.75 -5.27 -1.44
CA ASP A 132 0.57 -5.56 -2.25
C ASP A 132 0.97 -6.15 -3.61
N ARG A 133 2.01 -5.61 -4.26
CA ARG A 133 2.55 -6.18 -5.51
C ARG A 133 3.09 -7.59 -5.34
N ALA A 134 3.75 -7.87 -4.21
CA ALA A 134 4.23 -9.23 -3.92
C ALA A 134 3.05 -10.20 -3.73
N ARG A 135 2.00 -9.76 -3.03
CA ARG A 135 0.79 -10.55 -2.83
C ARG A 135 0.03 -10.82 -4.13
N ILE A 136 -0.06 -9.82 -5.02
CA ILE A 136 -0.67 -9.99 -6.35
C ILE A 136 0.06 -11.08 -7.14
N ARG A 137 1.40 -11.05 -7.19
CA ARG A 137 2.19 -12.09 -7.90
C ARG A 137 2.01 -13.48 -7.31
N GLU A 138 1.88 -13.57 -5.99
CA GLU A 138 1.59 -14.85 -5.32
C GLU A 138 0.22 -15.40 -5.75
N LEU A 139 -0.81 -14.55 -5.75
CA LEU A 139 -2.16 -14.93 -6.20
C LEU A 139 -2.21 -15.29 -7.69
N GLU A 140 -1.44 -14.59 -8.54
CA GLU A 140 -1.29 -14.94 -9.96
C GLU A 140 -0.69 -16.35 -10.12
N ASN A 141 0.37 -16.68 -9.38
CA ASN A 141 0.97 -18.02 -9.41
C ASN A 141 0.01 -19.11 -8.89
N GLU A 142 -0.77 -18.81 -7.84
CA GLU A 142 -1.80 -19.72 -7.32
C GLU A 142 -2.89 -19.99 -8.37
N LEU A 143 -3.32 -18.95 -9.10
CA LEU A 143 -4.30 -19.06 -10.17
C LEU A 143 -3.78 -19.90 -11.34
N ASP A 144 -2.54 -19.66 -11.79
CA ASP A 144 -1.91 -20.43 -12.87
C ASP A 144 -1.76 -21.91 -12.48
N HIS A 145 -1.39 -22.18 -11.23
CA HIS A 145 -1.31 -23.54 -10.71
C HIS A 145 -2.68 -24.23 -10.67
N ALA A 146 -3.72 -23.51 -10.24
CA ALA A 146 -5.09 -24.03 -10.24
C ALA A 146 -5.58 -24.31 -11.67
N HIS A 147 -5.27 -23.43 -12.62
CA HIS A 147 -5.61 -23.61 -14.03
C HIS A 147 -4.98 -24.87 -14.61
N THR A 148 -3.67 -25.04 -14.43
CA THR A 148 -2.93 -26.23 -14.88
C THR A 148 -3.54 -27.51 -14.29
N ARG A 149 -3.93 -27.48 -13.01
CA ARG A 149 -4.58 -28.64 -12.35
C ARG A 149 -5.96 -28.94 -12.92
N ILE A 150 -6.74 -27.93 -13.30
CA ILE A 150 -8.04 -28.12 -13.95
C ILE A 150 -7.83 -28.78 -15.32
N GLU A 151 -6.85 -28.32 -16.10
CA GLU A 151 -6.50 -28.92 -17.40
C GLU A 151 -6.13 -30.40 -17.23
N THR A 152 -5.24 -30.75 -16.29
CA THR A 152 -4.87 -32.15 -16.06
C THR A 152 -6.06 -33.01 -15.65
N LEU A 153 -6.93 -32.51 -14.76
CA LEU A 153 -8.12 -33.24 -14.34
C LEU A 153 -9.13 -33.41 -15.48
N SER A 154 -9.21 -32.44 -16.39
CA SER A 154 -10.07 -32.51 -17.56
C SER A 154 -9.59 -33.58 -18.55
N GLU A 155 -8.27 -33.69 -18.74
CA GLU A 155 -7.64 -34.73 -19.55
C GLU A 155 -7.83 -36.11 -18.94
N ASP A 156 -7.59 -36.26 -17.63
CA ASP A 156 -7.81 -37.50 -16.88
C ASP A 156 -9.28 -37.97 -16.99
N LEU A 157 -10.23 -37.04 -16.90
CA LEU A 157 -11.66 -37.33 -17.02
C LEU A 157 -12.00 -37.78 -18.44
N ALA A 158 -11.48 -37.11 -19.47
CA ALA A 158 -11.66 -37.52 -20.86
C ALA A 158 -11.07 -38.91 -21.11
N HIS A 159 -9.88 -39.20 -20.57
CA HIS A 159 -9.25 -40.51 -20.65
C HIS A 159 -10.08 -41.60 -19.96
N ALA A 160 -10.58 -41.32 -18.75
CA ALA A 160 -11.45 -42.26 -18.02
C ALA A 160 -12.75 -42.53 -18.79
N ARG A 161 -13.40 -41.51 -19.37
CA ARG A 161 -14.60 -41.67 -20.21
C ARG A 161 -14.33 -42.55 -21.43
N ASN A 162 -13.23 -42.30 -22.15
CA ASN A 162 -12.86 -43.09 -23.31
C ASN A 162 -12.56 -44.55 -22.93
N THR A 163 -11.92 -44.77 -21.78
CA THR A 163 -11.61 -46.11 -21.27
C THR A 163 -12.87 -46.88 -20.92
N ILE A 164 -13.82 -46.24 -20.21
CA ILE A 164 -15.12 -46.84 -19.87
C ILE A 164 -15.90 -47.16 -21.14
N ALA A 165 -15.94 -46.25 -22.12
CA ALA A 165 -16.61 -46.49 -23.40
C ALA A 165 -16.04 -47.72 -24.12
N LYS A 166 -14.71 -47.81 -24.21
CA LYS A 166 -14.01 -48.96 -24.81
C LYS A 166 -14.29 -50.26 -24.08
N GLN A 167 -14.21 -50.28 -22.75
CA GLN A 167 -14.52 -51.48 -21.95
C GLN A 167 -15.98 -51.90 -22.10
N THR A 168 -16.90 -50.94 -22.22
CA THR A 168 -18.32 -51.23 -22.44
C THR A 168 -18.55 -51.85 -23.83
N GLU A 169 -17.88 -51.35 -24.86
CA GLU A 169 -17.88 -51.94 -26.21
C GLU A 169 -17.32 -53.36 -26.20
N GLU A 170 -16.16 -53.57 -25.56
CA GLU A 170 -15.54 -54.90 -25.41
C GLU A 170 -16.46 -55.89 -24.68
N LEU A 171 -17.18 -55.46 -23.64
CA LEU A 171 -18.14 -56.31 -22.92
C LEU A 171 -19.37 -56.65 -23.79
N VAL A 172 -19.91 -55.68 -24.54
CA VAL A 172 -21.03 -55.91 -25.45
C VAL A 172 -20.65 -56.89 -26.57
N ASP A 173 -19.45 -56.74 -27.12
CA ASP A 173 -18.92 -57.64 -28.15
C ASP A 173 -18.67 -59.05 -27.59
N ALA A 174 -18.13 -59.15 -26.37
CA ALA A 174 -17.93 -60.42 -25.69
C ALA A 174 -19.26 -61.13 -25.42
N GLU A 175 -20.28 -60.44 -24.90
CA GLU A 175 -21.63 -60.98 -24.69
C GLU A 175 -22.31 -61.43 -25.99
N TRP A 176 -22.04 -60.73 -27.10
CA TRP A 176 -22.51 -61.13 -28.42
C TRP A 176 -21.85 -62.42 -28.90
N LEU A 177 -20.55 -62.60 -28.66
CA LEU A 177 -19.78 -63.78 -29.04
C LEU A 177 -20.06 -65.01 -28.14
N THR A 178 -20.36 -64.80 -26.85
CA THR A 178 -20.67 -65.90 -25.91
C THR A 178 -22.13 -66.36 -25.96
N GLY A 179 -23.01 -65.65 -26.67
CA GLY A 179 -24.37 -66.11 -26.97
C GLY A 179 -25.38 -66.03 -25.82
N ASP A 180 -25.08 -65.28 -24.74
CA ASP A 180 -25.96 -65.16 -23.56
C ASP A 180 -27.12 -64.15 -23.74
N ARG A 181 -27.25 -63.51 -24.93
CA ARG A 181 -28.49 -62.81 -25.28
C ARG A 181 -29.57 -63.83 -25.62
N HIS A 182 -30.56 -63.96 -24.74
CA HIS A 182 -31.87 -64.49 -25.10
C HIS A 182 -32.39 -63.76 -26.36
N HIS A 183 -32.33 -64.45 -27.50
CA HIS A 183 -32.98 -64.03 -28.74
C HIS A 183 -34.48 -63.90 -28.46
N ASN A 184 -34.99 -62.70 -28.15
CA ASN A 184 -36.43 -62.33 -28.24
C ASN A 184 -36.73 -60.87 -27.81
N THR A 185 -35.84 -59.91 -28.07
CA THR A 185 -36.24 -58.49 -28.10
C THR A 185 -35.66 -57.84 -29.34
N GLU A 186 -36.53 -57.26 -30.16
CA GLU A 186 -36.14 -56.46 -31.33
C GLU A 186 -35.02 -55.48 -30.96
N PRO A 187 -34.08 -55.19 -31.90
CA PRO A 187 -33.07 -54.16 -31.67
C PRO A 187 -33.75 -52.83 -31.36
N GLY A 188 -33.76 -52.45 -30.08
CA GLY A 188 -34.26 -51.15 -29.64
C GLY A 188 -33.47 -50.03 -30.33
N PRO A 189 -34.07 -48.85 -30.55
CA PRO A 189 -33.51 -47.80 -31.39
C PRO A 189 -32.22 -47.22 -30.78
N GLN A 190 -31.07 -47.77 -31.16
CA GLN A 190 -29.76 -47.44 -30.58
C GLN A 190 -29.03 -46.20 -31.16
N PRO A 191 -29.38 -45.60 -32.31
CA PRO A 191 -28.79 -44.30 -32.68
C PRO A 191 -29.60 -43.10 -32.20
N ALA A 192 -30.94 -43.17 -32.20
CA ALA A 192 -31.78 -42.02 -31.89
C ALA A 192 -31.79 -41.63 -30.41
N ARG A 193 -31.71 -42.60 -29.48
CA ARG A 193 -31.64 -42.32 -28.04
C ARG A 193 -30.26 -41.84 -27.59
N ALA A 194 -29.19 -42.33 -28.23
CA ALA A 194 -27.84 -41.84 -27.99
C ALA A 194 -27.67 -40.40 -28.51
N LEU A 195 -28.20 -40.10 -29.70
CA LEU A 195 -28.25 -38.74 -30.24
C LEU A 195 -29.15 -37.81 -29.41
N ALA A 196 -30.30 -38.29 -28.93
CA ALA A 196 -31.14 -37.50 -28.03
C ALA A 196 -30.44 -37.21 -26.70
N ARG A 197 -29.70 -38.17 -26.13
CA ARG A 197 -28.90 -37.95 -24.92
C ARG A 197 -27.75 -36.97 -25.15
N MET A 198 -27.00 -37.11 -26.24
CA MET A 198 -25.96 -36.13 -26.58
C MET A 198 -26.55 -34.73 -26.81
N ASN A 199 -27.70 -34.62 -27.48
CA ASN A 199 -28.36 -33.32 -27.66
C ASN A 199 -28.85 -32.72 -26.34
N THR A 200 -29.33 -33.54 -25.39
CA THR A 200 -29.70 -33.06 -24.05
C THR A 200 -28.49 -32.66 -23.21
N GLU A 201 -27.36 -33.36 -23.36
CA GLU A 201 -26.10 -33.03 -22.68
C GLU A 201 -25.48 -31.75 -23.26
N LEU A 202 -25.57 -31.54 -24.58
CA LEU A 202 -25.15 -30.29 -25.23
C LEU A 202 -26.06 -29.12 -24.85
N ALA A 203 -27.37 -29.35 -24.70
CA ALA A 203 -28.30 -28.34 -24.22
C ALA A 203 -28.00 -27.94 -22.77
N LEU A 204 -27.71 -28.90 -21.90
CA LEU A 204 -27.30 -28.65 -20.51
C LEU A 204 -25.96 -27.89 -20.42
N ALA A 205 -24.99 -28.22 -21.27
CA ALA A 205 -23.72 -27.50 -21.33
C ALA A 205 -23.92 -26.03 -21.74
N ASN A 206 -24.78 -25.77 -22.73
CA ASN A 206 -25.12 -24.41 -23.15
C ASN A 206 -25.90 -23.63 -22.08
N ASP A 207 -26.78 -24.28 -21.31
CA ASP A 207 -27.52 -23.64 -20.22
C ASP A 207 -26.58 -23.24 -19.06
N ILE A 208 -25.56 -24.06 -18.76
CA ILE A 208 -24.53 -23.73 -17.75
C ILE A 208 -23.69 -22.54 -18.22
N ASP A 209 -23.27 -22.53 -19.49
CA ASP A 209 -22.53 -21.41 -20.10
C ASP A 209 -23.37 -20.12 -20.15
N ALA A 210 -24.68 -20.24 -20.32
CA ALA A 210 -25.62 -19.12 -20.27
C ALA A 210 -25.83 -18.58 -18.84
N LEU A 211 -25.90 -19.47 -17.85
CA LEU A 211 -25.96 -19.11 -16.42
C LEU A 211 -24.68 -18.42 -15.95
N GLU A 212 -23.51 -18.85 -16.43
CA GLU A 212 -22.21 -18.24 -16.11
C GLU A 212 -22.05 -16.86 -16.75
N ARG A 213 -22.53 -16.67 -17.99
CA ARG A 213 -22.62 -15.34 -18.64
C ARG A 213 -23.68 -14.41 -18.02
N ALA A 214 -24.73 -14.96 -17.40
CA ALA A 214 -25.72 -14.18 -16.67
C ALA A 214 -25.20 -13.74 -15.29
N ALA A 215 -24.50 -14.62 -14.57
CA ALA A 215 -23.89 -14.33 -13.27
C ALA A 215 -22.77 -13.26 -13.37
N THR A 216 -22.04 -13.24 -14.49
CA THR A 216 -21.02 -12.21 -14.78
C THR A 216 -21.63 -10.87 -15.23
N ARG A 217 -22.88 -10.84 -15.71
CA ARG A 217 -23.61 -9.60 -16.02
C ARG A 217 -24.27 -8.94 -14.81
N ASP A 218 -24.60 -9.70 -13.76
CA ASP A 218 -25.33 -9.18 -12.59
C ASP A 218 -24.41 -8.63 -11.48
N THR A 219 -23.09 -8.85 -11.58
CA THR A 219 -22.10 -8.31 -10.63
C THR A 219 -21.58 -6.92 -10.99
N SER A 220 -21.91 -6.39 -12.18
CA SER A 220 -21.50 -5.03 -12.59
C SER A 220 -22.24 -3.91 -11.85
N GLY A 221 -23.32 -4.21 -11.12
CA GLY A 221 -24.03 -3.24 -10.26
C GLY A 221 -23.47 -3.12 -8.84
N GLY A 222 -22.71 -4.12 -8.37
CA GLY A 222 -22.24 -4.19 -6.98
C GLY A 222 -21.02 -3.33 -6.68
N ILE A 223 -20.09 -3.23 -7.64
CA ILE A 223 -18.83 -2.49 -7.44
C ILE A 223 -19.09 -0.98 -7.43
N SER A 224 -19.86 -0.44 -8.38
CA SER A 224 -20.21 0.99 -8.40
C SER A 224 -20.99 1.42 -7.15
N LYS A 225 -21.93 0.59 -6.67
CA LYS A 225 -22.71 0.87 -5.45
C LYS A 225 -21.87 0.76 -4.17
N ALA A 226 -20.87 -0.13 -4.14
CA ALA A 226 -19.91 -0.22 -3.04
C ALA A 226 -18.94 0.98 -3.03
N ILE A 227 -18.58 1.51 -4.21
CA ILE A 227 -17.76 2.73 -4.35
C ILE A 227 -18.56 3.95 -3.87
N ASP A 228 -19.84 4.08 -4.25
CA ASP A 228 -20.72 5.19 -3.81
C ASP A 228 -21.02 5.17 -2.29
N THR A 229 -20.96 3.99 -1.65
CA THR A 229 -21.20 3.86 -0.20
C THR A 229 -19.92 4.12 0.63
N ALA A 230 -18.74 4.07 0.01
CA ALA A 230 -17.44 4.24 0.68
C ALA A 230 -16.95 5.70 0.72
N LEU A 231 -17.62 6.64 0.04
CA LEU A 231 -17.32 8.07 0.08
C LEU A 231 -18.41 8.85 0.83
N PRO A 232 -18.14 9.36 2.05
CA PRO A 232 -18.96 10.40 2.63
C PRO A 232 -18.64 11.74 1.93
N GLY A 233 -19.59 12.22 1.12
CA GLY A 233 -19.71 13.63 0.75
C GLY A 233 -18.75 14.12 -0.33
N GLN A 234 -19.21 14.10 -1.57
CA GLN A 234 -18.66 14.93 -2.65
C GLN A 234 -19.30 16.33 -2.54
N PRO A 235 -18.54 17.41 -2.33
CA PRO A 235 -19.06 18.74 -2.57
C PRO A 235 -19.19 18.94 -4.09
N ASP A 236 -20.41 19.25 -4.53
CA ASP A 236 -20.73 19.77 -5.85
C ASP A 236 -19.98 21.09 -6.06
N TYR A 237 -18.73 21.04 -6.54
CA TYR A 237 -18.12 22.06 -7.41
C TYR A 237 -16.67 21.67 -7.74
N TRP A 238 -16.44 21.17 -8.95
CA TRP A 238 -15.14 21.35 -9.61
C TRP A 238 -15.29 22.55 -10.54
N PRO A 239 -14.41 23.56 -10.47
CA PRO A 239 -14.45 24.66 -11.42
C PRO A 239 -14.13 24.11 -12.81
N GLU A 240 -14.94 24.50 -13.81
CA GLU A 240 -14.66 24.27 -15.23
C GLU A 240 -13.21 24.66 -15.52
N THR A 241 -12.40 23.65 -15.82
CA THR A 241 -11.07 23.87 -16.38
C THR A 241 -11.29 24.38 -17.79
N THR A 242 -11.07 25.68 -17.97
CA THR A 242 -10.97 26.31 -19.28
C THR A 242 -9.75 25.68 -19.96
N ASP A 243 -10.03 24.91 -21.00
CA ASP A 243 -9.07 24.28 -21.91
C ASP A 243 -8.15 25.37 -22.51
N PRO A 244 -6.82 25.37 -22.23
CA PRO A 244 -5.93 26.36 -22.76
C PRO A 244 -5.06 25.74 -23.87
N ASP A 245 -5.66 25.29 -24.98
CA ASP A 245 -4.89 25.11 -26.21
C ASP A 245 -5.76 25.06 -27.48
N THR A 246 -6.20 26.23 -27.94
CA THR A 246 -6.39 26.45 -29.38
C THR A 246 -5.62 27.71 -29.80
N GLY A 247 -4.45 27.48 -30.38
CA GLY A 247 -3.62 28.50 -30.99
C GLY A 247 -4.29 29.24 -32.15
N ARG A 248 -4.02 30.55 -32.16
CA ARG A 248 -4.33 31.66 -33.10
C ARG A 248 -4.17 31.35 -34.60
N PRO A 249 -4.73 32.19 -35.51
CA PRO A 249 -3.99 33.39 -35.91
C PRO A 249 -4.81 34.68 -36.17
N SER A 250 -4.12 35.80 -35.87
CA SER A 250 -4.08 37.11 -36.54
C SER A 250 -5.35 37.81 -37.02
N GLY A 251 -5.65 38.94 -36.37
CA GLY A 251 -6.47 40.03 -36.90
C GLY A 251 -6.05 41.36 -36.29
N THR A 252 -5.50 42.23 -37.12
CA THR A 252 -4.96 43.57 -36.86
C THR A 252 -6.05 44.62 -36.64
N THR A 253 -5.97 45.42 -35.56
CA THR A 253 -6.30 46.87 -35.48
C THR A 253 -6.10 47.27 -34.01
N ASP A 254 -5.03 47.96 -33.63
CA ASP A 254 -4.85 49.42 -33.71
C ASP A 254 -6.11 50.18 -33.30
N HIS A 255 -6.12 50.73 -32.07
CA HIS A 255 -6.53 52.10 -31.74
C HIS A 255 -6.35 52.35 -30.24
N GLY A 256 -5.50 53.34 -29.92
CA GLY A 256 -5.28 53.89 -28.59
C GLY A 256 -6.42 54.79 -28.08
N PRO A 257 -6.26 55.43 -26.92
CA PRO A 257 -7.35 56.09 -26.20
C PRO A 257 -7.64 57.47 -26.77
N GLU A 258 -8.89 57.73 -27.16
CA GLU A 258 -9.36 59.07 -27.50
C GLU A 258 -9.66 59.88 -26.23
N VAL A 259 -8.93 60.99 -26.10
CA VAL A 259 -9.22 62.15 -25.27
C VAL A 259 -10.11 63.09 -26.09
N ALA A 260 -11.26 63.49 -25.56
CA ALA A 260 -12.13 64.48 -26.19
C ALA A 260 -11.79 65.93 -25.76
N PRO A 261 -11.99 66.93 -26.63
CA PRO A 261 -11.76 68.35 -26.33
C PRO A 261 -12.81 68.97 -25.39
#